data_AF-A0A5A7PFB2-F1
#
_entry.id   AF-A0A5A7PFB2-F1
#
_cell.length_a   1.000
_cell.length_b   1.000
_cell.length_c   1.000
_cell.angle_alpha   90.00
_cell.angle_beta   90.00
_cell.angle_gamma   90.00
#
_symmetry.space_group_name_H-M   'P 1'
#
loop_
_entity.id
_entity.type
_entity.pdbx_description
1 polymer ?
#
loop_
_entity_poly.entity_id
_entity_poly.type
_entity_poly.pdbx_seq_one_letter_code
_entity_poly.pdbx_strand_id
1 'polypeptide(L)'
;MSSVKTEDLSLGDPSHESEEYHRALGLQVVSGLSNELRNVKKAALIDSESLIKTTNSLGRALEQTSAFLEGEMKGVDEVGGFREALVGFVGQCESDIEWLKDEERRITALVRSTGDYFHGRAGREEGSHLFVIVRDFLVMLDKACLDVKSLSRGVLQVKVEPRKEESTIEINRQLFPAMRECQLDDDFSSDDEG
;
A
#
# COMPACT_ATOMS: atom_id res chain seq x y z
N MET A 1 -48.00 28.58 -37.29
CA MET A 1 -47.60 28.89 -35.91
C MET A 1 -47.93 27.69 -35.05
N SER A 2 -46.93 26.89 -34.67
CA SER A 2 -47.08 25.92 -33.57
C SER A 2 -45.79 26.00 -32.78
N SER A 3 -45.91 26.51 -31.57
CA SER A 3 -44.83 26.81 -30.63
C SER A 3 -44.48 25.52 -29.90
N VAL A 4 -43.31 24.95 -30.17
CA VAL A 4 -42.79 23.83 -29.39
C VAL A 4 -42.24 24.42 -28.09
N LYS A 5 -42.96 24.19 -26.99
CA LYS A 5 -42.45 24.46 -25.64
C LYS A 5 -41.30 23.51 -25.37
N THR A 6 -40.11 24.04 -25.19
CA THR A 6 -38.98 23.34 -24.58
C THR A 6 -39.29 23.16 -23.11
N GLU A 7 -39.53 21.92 -22.72
CA GLU A 7 -39.67 21.52 -21.33
C GLU A 7 -38.25 21.42 -20.75
N ASP A 8 -38.03 22.26 -19.75
CA ASP A 8 -36.83 22.43 -18.96
C ASP A 8 -36.49 21.13 -18.20
N LEU A 9 -35.49 20.39 -18.68
CA LEU A 9 -34.89 19.26 -17.96
C LEU A 9 -33.82 19.78 -16.99
N SER A 10 -34.24 20.58 -16.02
CA SER A 10 -33.43 20.91 -14.84
C SER A 10 -33.87 20.04 -13.66
N LEU A 11 -33.44 18.78 -13.67
CA LEU A 11 -33.44 17.89 -12.50
C LEU A 11 -32.00 17.72 -11.97
N GLY A 12 -31.29 18.84 -11.85
CA GLY A 12 -30.16 18.94 -10.93
C GLY A 12 -30.69 19.52 -9.62
N ASP A 13 -30.63 18.75 -8.54
CA ASP A 13 -30.96 19.26 -7.20
C ASP A 13 -30.07 20.49 -6.90
N PRO A 14 -30.63 21.69 -6.66
CA PRO A 14 -29.85 22.91 -6.42
C PRO A 14 -29.01 22.85 -5.13
N SER A 15 -29.13 21.77 -4.35
CA SER A 15 -28.34 21.54 -3.14
C SER A 15 -26.87 21.17 -3.39
N HIS A 16 -26.52 20.69 -4.59
CA HIS A 16 -25.19 20.20 -4.93
C HIS A 16 -24.24 21.28 -5.49
N GLU A 17 -24.69 22.50 -5.75
CA GLU A 17 -23.83 23.57 -6.29
C GLU A 17 -23.34 24.59 -5.24
N SER A 18 -23.71 24.42 -3.96
CA SER A 18 -23.26 25.34 -2.92
C SER A 18 -21.78 25.14 -2.59
N GLU A 19 -21.03 26.24 -2.45
CA GLU A 19 -19.64 26.23 -2.00
C GLU A 19 -19.46 25.48 -0.67
N GLU A 20 -20.45 25.53 0.22
CA GLU A 20 -20.45 24.81 1.50
C GLU A 20 -20.56 23.29 1.32
N TYR A 21 -21.36 22.84 0.34
CA TYR A 21 -21.47 21.41 0.00
C TYR A 21 -20.13 20.90 -0.53
N HIS A 22 -19.53 21.59 -1.49
CA HIS A 22 -18.22 21.22 -2.05
C HIS A 22 -17.11 21.25 -0.99
N ARG A 23 -17.13 22.22 -0.07
CA ARG A 23 -16.19 22.29 1.05
C ARG A 23 -16.34 21.11 2.01
N ALA A 24 -17.58 20.75 2.35
CA ALA A 24 -17.85 19.60 3.22
C ALA A 24 -17.46 18.28 2.57
N LEU A 25 -17.79 18.09 1.29
CA LEU A 25 -17.44 16.91 0.51
C LEU A 25 -15.92 16.77 0.37
N GLY A 26 -15.22 17.83 0.00
CA GLY A 26 -13.76 17.84 -0.11
C GLY A 26 -13.08 17.48 1.22
N LEU A 27 -13.56 18.06 2.33
CA LEU A 27 -13.05 17.73 3.66
C LEU A 27 -13.32 16.26 4.03
N GLN A 28 -14.50 15.73 3.71
CA GLN A 28 -14.84 14.33 3.93
C GLN A 28 -13.86 13.40 3.19
N VAL A 29 -13.65 13.63 1.89
CA VAL A 29 -12.75 12.82 1.05
C VAL A 29 -11.31 12.90 1.56
N VAL A 30 -10.79 14.11 1.75
CA VAL A 30 -9.39 14.32 2.15
C VAL A 30 -9.11 13.75 3.55
N SER A 31 -10.08 13.82 4.48
CA SER A 31 -9.95 13.21 5.82
C SER A 31 -9.89 11.68 5.81
N GLY A 32 -10.31 11.04 4.71
CA GLY A 32 -10.25 9.59 4.52
C GLY A 32 -8.88 9.06 4.07
N LEU A 33 -8.02 9.92 3.51
CA LEU A 33 -6.75 9.52 2.89
C LEU A 33 -5.80 8.82 3.88
N SER A 34 -5.80 9.22 5.15
CA SER A 34 -4.99 8.60 6.21
C SER A 34 -5.37 7.13 6.46
N ASN A 35 -6.62 6.74 6.18
CA ASN A 35 -7.07 5.36 6.24
C ASN A 35 -6.75 4.58 4.96
N GLU A 36 -6.97 5.18 3.79
CA GLU A 36 -6.63 4.57 2.49
C GLU A 36 -5.13 4.25 2.39
N LEU A 37 -4.28 5.13 2.91
CA LEU A 37 -2.82 4.99 2.90
C LEU A 37 -2.26 4.42 4.22
N ARG A 38 -3.04 3.63 4.98
CA ARG A 38 -2.58 3.02 6.24
C ARG A 38 -1.33 2.14 6.09
N ASN A 39 -1.22 1.43 4.96
CA ASN A 39 -0.08 0.55 4.69
C ASN A 39 1.20 1.35 4.41
N VAL A 40 1.09 2.56 3.84
CA VAL A 40 2.23 3.49 3.69
C VAL A 40 2.78 3.87 5.06
N LYS A 41 1.90 4.17 6.03
CA LYS A 41 2.33 4.47 7.41
C LYS A 41 3.05 3.29 8.07
N LYS A 42 2.64 2.05 7.80
CA LYS A 42 3.33 0.85 8.28
C LYS A 42 4.67 0.65 7.58
N ALA A 43 4.71 0.81 6.26
CA ALA A 43 5.92 0.68 5.46
C ALA A 43 7.01 1.69 5.88
N ALA A 44 6.61 2.90 6.27
CA ALA A 44 7.50 3.94 6.79
C ALA A 44 8.20 3.60 8.12
N LEU A 45 7.83 2.49 8.77
CA LEU A 45 8.47 1.98 9.99
C LEU A 45 9.45 0.83 9.71
N ILE A 46 9.49 0.33 8.48
CA ILE A 46 10.33 -0.81 8.10
C ILE A 46 11.75 -0.32 7.87
N ASP A 47 12.71 -0.89 8.59
CA ASP A 47 14.13 -0.75 8.30
C ASP A 47 14.56 -1.81 7.28
N SER A 48 14.50 -1.44 6.00
CA SER A 48 14.84 -2.34 4.89
C SER A 48 16.30 -2.77 4.93
N GLU A 49 17.20 -1.88 5.34
CA GLU A 49 18.63 -2.16 5.37
C GLU A 49 18.96 -3.21 6.45
N SER A 50 18.32 -3.12 7.62
CA SER A 50 18.44 -4.12 8.67
C SER A 50 17.87 -5.48 8.25
N LEU A 51 16.75 -5.49 7.52
CA LEU A 51 16.17 -6.72 6.98
C LEU A 51 17.12 -7.40 5.99
N ILE A 52 17.64 -6.66 5.02
CA ILE A 52 18.61 -7.14 4.02
C ILE A 52 19.88 -7.69 4.70
N LYS A 53 20.40 -6.98 5.70
CA LYS A 53 21.55 -7.45 6.49
C LYS A 53 21.27 -8.76 7.21
N THR A 54 20.08 -8.91 7.77
CA THR A 54 19.65 -10.12 8.48
C THR A 54 19.53 -11.30 7.52
N THR A 55 18.87 -11.12 6.37
CA THR A 55 18.74 -12.15 5.32
C THR A 55 20.11 -12.62 4.84
N ASN A 56 21.02 -11.68 4.57
CA ASN A 56 22.39 -12.00 4.16
C ASN A 56 23.17 -12.74 5.26
N SER A 57 23.01 -12.35 6.52
CA SER A 57 23.66 -13.03 7.63
C SER A 57 23.15 -14.46 7.82
N LEU A 58 21.84 -14.68 7.64
CA LEU A 58 21.24 -16.01 7.70
C LEU A 58 21.76 -16.90 6.56
N GLY A 59 21.86 -16.35 5.35
CA GLY A 59 22.45 -17.05 4.19
C GLY A 59 23.88 -17.52 4.46
N ARG A 60 24.74 -16.66 5.00
CA ARG A 60 26.12 -17.05 5.36
C ARG A 60 26.17 -18.13 6.45
N ALA A 61 25.32 -18.03 7.46
CA ALA A 61 25.26 -19.04 8.53
C ALA A 61 24.81 -20.41 7.97
N LEU A 62 23.88 -20.40 7.02
CA LEU A 62 23.43 -21.60 6.33
C LEU A 62 24.53 -22.21 5.46
N GLU A 63 25.29 -21.39 4.72
CA GLU A 63 26.45 -21.85 3.95
C GLU A 63 27.50 -22.53 4.86
N GLN A 64 27.78 -21.94 6.02
CA GLN A 64 28.68 -22.54 7.02
C GLN A 64 28.16 -23.87 7.55
N THR A 65 26.85 -23.95 7.82
CA THR A 65 26.20 -25.17 8.31
C THR A 65 26.23 -26.28 7.26
N SER A 66 26.01 -25.92 5.99
CA SER A 66 26.09 -26.84 4.86
C SER A 66 27.51 -27.36 4.65
N ALA A 67 28.51 -26.48 4.72
CA ALA A 67 29.92 -26.88 4.65
C ALA A 67 30.32 -27.82 5.79
N PHE A 68 29.80 -27.60 7.02
CA PHE A 68 30.01 -28.50 8.15
C PHE A 68 29.39 -29.89 7.91
N LEU A 69 28.16 -29.94 7.37
CA LEU A 69 27.50 -31.20 6.99
C LEU A 69 28.28 -31.99 5.94
N GLU A 70 28.80 -31.32 4.92
CA GLU A 70 29.54 -31.94 3.81
C GLU A 70 30.99 -32.30 4.16
N GLY A 71 31.58 -31.61 5.13
CA GLY A 71 32.94 -31.82 5.58
C GLY A 71 33.01 -32.78 6.78
N GLU A 72 32.65 -32.28 7.96
CA GLU A 72 32.88 -32.96 9.24
C GLU A 72 31.89 -34.10 9.50
N MET A 73 30.64 -33.97 9.03
CA MET A 73 29.61 -34.99 9.26
C MET A 73 29.54 -36.06 8.14
N LYS A 74 30.45 -36.00 7.16
CA LYS A 74 30.44 -36.93 6.03
C LYS A 74 30.94 -38.31 6.46
N GLY A 75 30.06 -39.30 6.42
CA GLY A 75 30.41 -40.69 6.74
C GLY A 75 30.54 -40.98 8.24
N VAL A 76 30.09 -40.07 9.10
CA VAL A 76 29.93 -40.35 10.53
C VAL A 76 28.77 -41.34 10.71
N ASP A 77 29.08 -42.51 11.27
CA ASP A 77 28.06 -43.49 11.68
C ASP A 77 27.42 -43.00 12.98
N GLU A 78 26.39 -42.17 12.82
CA GLU A 78 25.72 -41.53 13.94
C GLU A 78 24.48 -42.32 14.36
N VAL A 79 24.43 -42.72 15.63
CA VAL A 79 23.31 -43.47 16.21
C VAL A 79 22.13 -42.55 16.61
N GLY A 80 22.34 -41.22 16.64
CA GLY A 80 21.43 -40.24 17.22
C GLY A 80 20.48 -39.50 16.27
N GLY A 81 20.60 -39.70 14.94
CA GLY A 81 19.73 -39.06 13.95
C GLY A 81 19.91 -37.54 13.78
N PHE A 82 20.88 -36.92 14.45
CA PHE A 82 21.15 -35.48 14.35
C PHE A 82 21.51 -35.07 12.92
N ARG A 83 22.34 -35.85 12.23
CA ARG A 83 22.70 -35.61 10.83
C ARG A 83 21.47 -35.56 9.93
N GLU A 84 20.53 -36.50 10.09
CA GLU A 84 19.30 -36.53 9.29
C GLU A 84 18.43 -35.30 9.55
N ALA A 85 18.25 -34.94 10.84
CA ALA A 85 17.53 -33.73 11.22
C ALA A 85 18.20 -32.45 10.68
N LEU A 86 19.54 -32.38 10.72
CA LEU A 86 20.30 -31.24 10.24
C LEU A 86 20.24 -31.12 8.71
N VAL A 87 20.27 -32.24 7.98
CA VAL A 87 20.05 -32.24 6.51
C VAL A 87 18.66 -31.72 6.18
N GLY A 88 17.61 -32.18 6.89
CA GLY A 88 16.25 -31.68 6.69
C GLY A 88 16.10 -30.20 7.02
N PHE A 89 16.72 -29.75 8.12
CA PHE A 89 16.75 -28.34 8.51
C PHE A 89 17.43 -27.46 7.46
N VAL A 90 18.60 -27.86 6.97
CA VAL A 90 19.35 -27.11 5.94
C VAL A 90 18.53 -26.99 4.67
N GLY A 91 17.94 -28.08 4.16
CA GLY A 91 17.13 -28.05 2.94
C GLY A 91 15.90 -27.12 3.05
N GLN A 92 15.25 -27.07 4.21
CA GLN A 92 14.16 -26.13 4.45
C GLN A 92 14.66 -24.68 4.47
N CYS A 93 15.75 -24.41 5.20
CA CYS A 93 16.34 -23.08 5.28
C CYS A 93 16.84 -22.57 3.92
N GLU A 94 17.37 -23.45 3.06
CA GLU A 94 17.79 -23.07 1.70
C GLU A 94 16.60 -22.53 0.91
N SER A 95 15.48 -23.25 0.93
CA SER A 95 14.23 -22.86 0.26
C SER A 95 13.68 -21.54 0.81
N ASP A 96 13.65 -21.40 2.14
CA ASP A 96 13.13 -20.19 2.80
C ASP A 96 14.00 -18.96 2.52
N ILE A 97 15.33 -19.11 2.52
CA ILE A 97 16.27 -18.01 2.24
C ILE A 97 16.23 -17.63 0.76
N GLU A 98 16.10 -18.59 -0.15
CA GLU A 98 15.93 -18.30 -1.58
C GLU A 98 14.66 -17.49 -1.81
N TRP A 99 13.54 -17.91 -1.21
CA TRP A 99 12.29 -17.16 -1.26
C TRP A 99 12.43 -15.73 -0.69
N LEU A 100 13.10 -15.57 0.46
CA LEU A 100 13.37 -14.25 1.05
C LEU A 100 14.17 -13.36 0.11
N LYS A 101 15.19 -13.90 -0.56
CA LYS A 101 16.03 -13.15 -1.52
C LYS A 101 15.25 -12.76 -2.79
N ASP A 102 14.37 -13.62 -3.28
CA ASP A 102 13.48 -13.31 -4.40
C ASP A 102 12.52 -12.17 -4.04
N GLU A 103 11.91 -12.26 -2.87
CA GLU A 103 10.96 -11.27 -2.38
C GLU A 103 11.64 -9.92 -2.09
N GLU A 104 12.85 -9.94 -1.53
CA GLU A 104 13.70 -8.75 -1.36
C GLU A 104 13.93 -8.03 -2.70
N ARG A 105 14.30 -8.77 -3.76
CA ARG A 105 14.49 -8.21 -5.10
C ARG A 105 13.20 -7.63 -5.67
N ARG A 106 12.09 -8.37 -5.54
CA ARG A 106 10.78 -7.96 -6.04
C ARG A 106 10.30 -6.66 -5.36
N ILE A 107 10.34 -6.61 -4.03
CA ILE A 107 9.93 -5.45 -3.24
C ILE A 107 10.83 -4.25 -3.57
N THR A 108 12.15 -4.45 -3.60
CA THR A 108 13.12 -3.38 -3.91
C THR A 108 12.86 -2.77 -5.28
N ALA A 109 12.54 -3.59 -6.28
CA ALA A 109 12.18 -3.11 -7.62
C ALA A 109 10.88 -2.29 -7.61
N LEU A 110 9.85 -2.73 -6.88
CA LEU A 110 8.59 -2.00 -6.75
C LEU A 110 8.75 -0.66 -6.04
N VAL A 111 9.50 -0.64 -4.94
CA VAL A 111 9.81 0.58 -4.18
C VAL A 111 10.57 1.57 -5.07
N ARG A 112 11.53 1.09 -5.86
CA ARG A 112 12.26 1.92 -6.82
C ARG A 112 11.36 2.46 -7.92
N SER A 113 10.54 1.63 -8.55
CA SER A 113 9.59 2.06 -9.59
C SER A 113 8.62 3.13 -9.06
N THR A 114 8.17 2.97 -7.82
CA THR A 114 7.31 3.95 -7.14
C THR A 114 8.06 5.27 -6.89
N GLY A 115 9.30 5.21 -6.42
CA GLY A 115 10.15 6.39 -6.27
C GLY A 115 10.38 7.13 -7.59
N ASP A 116 10.68 6.38 -8.66
CA ASP A 116 10.89 6.90 -10.01
C ASP A 116 9.63 7.60 -10.57
N TYR A 117 8.43 7.12 -10.22
CA TYR A 117 7.17 7.76 -10.61
C TYR A 117 7.02 9.17 -10.00
N PHE A 118 7.35 9.35 -8.72
CA PHE A 118 7.17 10.63 -8.02
C PHE A 118 8.34 11.60 -8.20
N HIS A 119 9.59 11.09 -8.31
CA HIS A 119 10.79 11.92 -8.32
C HIS A 119 11.58 11.86 -9.64
N GLY A 120 11.17 11.02 -10.59
CA GLY A 120 11.94 10.73 -11.80
C GLY A 120 13.21 9.93 -11.47
N ARG A 121 13.99 9.59 -12.51
CA ARG A 121 15.24 8.80 -12.36
C ARG A 121 16.44 9.58 -11.80
N ALA A 122 16.20 10.76 -11.22
CA ALA A 122 17.25 11.68 -10.77
C ALA A 122 17.69 11.43 -9.32
N GLY A 123 16.86 10.78 -8.49
CA GLY A 123 17.14 10.51 -7.08
C GLY A 123 17.62 9.08 -6.83
N ARG A 124 18.84 8.92 -6.33
CA ARG A 124 19.38 7.60 -5.91
C ARG A 124 18.77 7.24 -4.55
N GLU A 125 18.22 6.03 -4.42
CA GLU A 125 17.72 5.45 -3.16
C GLU A 125 16.57 6.16 -2.44
N GLU A 126 15.79 7.01 -3.12
CA GLU A 126 14.70 7.77 -2.48
C GLU A 126 13.40 6.97 -2.30
N GLY A 127 13.31 5.76 -2.86
CA GLY A 127 12.08 4.96 -2.84
C GLY A 127 11.61 4.61 -1.42
N SER A 128 12.53 4.29 -0.49
CA SER A 128 12.18 4.02 0.91
C SER A 128 11.80 5.30 1.67
N HIS A 129 12.45 6.43 1.36
CA HIS A 129 12.13 7.73 1.94
C HIS A 129 10.73 8.23 1.55
N LEU A 130 10.20 7.82 0.40
CA LEU A 130 8.85 8.16 -0.03
C LEU A 130 7.80 7.82 1.03
N PHE A 131 7.87 6.63 1.64
CA PHE A 131 6.89 6.22 2.65
C PHE A 131 6.93 7.12 3.88
N VAL A 132 8.13 7.54 4.31
CA VAL A 132 8.32 8.46 5.45
C VAL A 132 7.74 9.82 5.14
N ILE A 133 8.03 10.36 3.95
CA ILE A 133 7.51 11.64 3.48
C ILE A 133 5.98 11.63 3.46
N VAL A 134 5.37 10.60 2.86
CA VAL A 134 3.90 10.48 2.76
C VAL A 134 3.28 10.30 4.15
N ARG A 135 3.89 9.49 5.03
CA ARG A 135 3.43 9.34 6.42
C ARG A 135 3.38 10.69 7.13
N ASP A 136 4.46 11.46 7.06
CA ASP A 136 4.56 12.75 7.76
C ASP A 136 3.59 13.78 7.16
N PHE A 137 3.42 13.77 5.83
CA PHE A 137 2.39 14.55 5.17
C PHE A 137 0.98 14.19 5.67
N LEU A 138 0.63 12.92 5.77
CA LEU A 138 -0.67 12.48 6.26
C LEU A 138 -0.92 12.92 7.71
N VAL A 139 0.10 12.93 8.56
CA VAL A 139 -0.01 13.47 9.93
C VAL A 139 -0.31 14.97 9.92
N MET A 140 0.32 15.74 9.01
CA MET A 140 0.00 17.16 8.84
C MET A 140 -1.41 17.37 8.27
N LEU A 141 -1.81 16.53 7.31
CA LEU A 141 -3.12 16.57 6.68
C LEU A 141 -4.25 16.30 7.68
N ASP A 142 -4.09 15.30 8.54
CA ASP A 142 -5.06 14.96 9.58
C ASP A 142 -5.28 16.14 10.52
N LYS A 143 -4.21 16.83 10.92
CA LYS A 143 -4.31 18.06 11.74
C LYS A 143 -5.03 19.18 11.00
N ALA A 144 -4.66 19.45 9.74
CA ALA A 144 -5.31 20.48 8.94
C ALA A 144 -6.81 20.21 8.74
N CYS A 145 -7.21 18.95 8.53
CA CYS A 145 -8.62 18.57 8.42
C CYS A 145 -9.38 18.84 9.73
N LEU A 146 -8.76 18.56 10.89
CA LEU A 146 -9.35 18.87 12.20
C LEU A 146 -9.53 20.37 12.40
N ASP A 147 -8.51 21.16 12.04
CA ASP A 147 -8.54 22.62 12.16
C ASP A 147 -9.66 23.21 11.30
N VAL A 148 -9.75 22.81 10.02
CA VAL A 148 -10.84 23.24 9.11
C VAL A 148 -12.22 22.83 9.65
N LYS A 149 -12.35 21.62 10.20
CA LYS A 149 -13.61 21.13 10.80
C LYS A 149 -13.98 21.87 12.09
N SER A 150 -13.00 22.43 12.80
CA SER A 150 -13.26 23.24 14.00
C SER A 150 -13.67 24.66 13.64
N LEU A 151 -13.08 25.24 12.60
CA LEU A 151 -13.44 26.55 12.05
C LEU A 151 -14.85 26.54 11.43
N SER A 152 -15.25 25.45 10.77
CA SER A 152 -16.60 25.31 10.24
C SER A 152 -17.67 25.10 11.31
N ARG A 153 -17.32 24.58 12.50
CA ARG A 153 -18.27 24.48 13.63
C ARG A 153 -18.69 25.83 14.21
N GLY A 154 -18.00 26.92 13.87
CA GLY A 154 -18.44 28.29 14.13
C GLY A 154 -19.55 28.78 13.18
N VAL A 155 -19.79 28.07 12.07
CA VAL A 155 -20.79 28.40 11.03
C VAL A 155 -21.54 27.11 10.63
N LEU A 156 -22.61 26.83 11.37
CA LEU A 156 -23.69 25.87 11.05
C LEU A 156 -23.36 24.36 11.10
N GLN A 157 -24.08 23.68 12.01
CA GLN A 157 -24.18 22.22 12.05
C GLN A 157 -25.01 21.72 10.86
N VAL A 158 -24.37 21.10 9.86
CA VAL A 158 -25.05 20.19 8.95
C VAL A 158 -24.70 18.76 9.36
N LYS A 159 -25.71 18.03 9.85
CA LYS A 159 -25.64 16.61 10.19
C LYS A 159 -25.66 15.82 8.88
N VAL A 160 -24.49 15.37 8.41
CA VAL A 160 -24.41 14.38 7.33
C VAL A 160 -24.19 13.00 7.96
N GLU A 161 -25.14 12.10 7.73
CA GLU A 161 -25.11 10.71 8.20
C GLU A 161 -24.05 9.88 7.46
N PRO A 162 -23.44 8.87 8.11
CA PRO A 162 -22.41 8.05 7.49
C PRO A 162 -23.05 7.06 6.50
N ARG A 163 -22.85 7.28 5.19
CA ARG A 163 -23.17 6.29 4.15
C ARG A 163 -21.96 5.37 3.90
N LYS A 164 -22.26 4.09 3.64
CA LYS A 164 -21.34 2.95 3.55
C LYS A 164 -20.22 3.12 2.51
N GLU A 165 -19.16 2.34 2.73
CA GLU A 165 -17.86 2.30 2.03
C GLU A 165 -17.91 2.14 0.50
N GLU A 166 -19.01 1.63 -0.06
CA GLU A 166 -19.23 1.56 -1.53
C GLU A 166 -19.29 2.94 -2.19
N SER A 167 -19.78 3.97 -1.47
CA SER A 167 -19.96 5.32 -2.03
C SER A 167 -18.65 6.09 -2.19
N THR A 168 -17.62 5.80 -1.40
CA THR A 168 -16.35 6.53 -1.44
C THR A 168 -15.59 6.27 -2.74
N ILE A 169 -15.64 5.03 -3.25
CA ILE A 169 -15.00 4.62 -4.49
C ILE A 169 -15.61 5.37 -5.69
N GLU A 170 -16.93 5.53 -5.71
CA GLU A 170 -17.64 6.23 -6.77
C GLU A 170 -17.39 7.75 -6.75
N ILE A 171 -17.32 8.34 -5.54
CA ILE A 171 -16.94 9.75 -5.35
C ILE A 171 -15.51 10.02 -5.82
N ASN A 172 -14.57 9.12 -5.47
CA ASN A 172 -13.17 9.24 -5.89
C ASN A 172 -13.02 9.10 -7.42
N ARG A 173 -13.82 8.24 -8.07
CA ARG A 173 -13.87 8.10 -9.54
C ARG A 173 -14.39 9.35 -10.27
N GLN A 174 -15.29 10.11 -9.64
CA GLN A 174 -15.82 11.36 -10.18
C GLN A 174 -14.82 12.51 -10.03
N LEU A 175 -14.12 12.60 -8.90
CA LEU A 175 -13.19 13.69 -8.59
C LEU A 175 -11.80 13.53 -9.23
N PHE A 176 -11.34 12.29 -9.43
CA PHE A 176 -10.00 12.00 -9.94
C PHE A 176 -10.03 11.01 -11.11
N PRO A 177 -10.29 11.49 -12.35
CA PRO A 177 -10.38 10.65 -13.54
C PRO A 177 -9.13 9.81 -13.83
N ALA A 178 -7.94 10.28 -13.41
CA ALA A 178 -6.67 9.58 -13.57
C ALA A 178 -6.61 8.23 -12.81
N MET A 179 -7.40 8.04 -11.76
CA MET A 179 -7.45 6.75 -11.03
C MET A 179 -8.23 5.65 -11.77
N ARG A 180 -8.92 6.00 -12.87
CA ARG A 180 -9.72 5.07 -13.66
C ARG A 180 -8.86 4.16 -14.55
N GLU A 181 -7.66 4.62 -14.92
CA GLU A 181 -6.72 3.88 -15.78
C GLU A 181 -5.90 2.83 -15.03
N CYS A 182 -5.68 2.99 -13.72
CA CYS A 182 -4.90 2.04 -12.92
C CYS A 182 -5.66 0.78 -12.48
N GLN A 183 -6.95 0.64 -12.81
CA GLN A 183 -7.83 -0.44 -12.35
C GLN A 183 -8.18 -1.47 -13.43
N LEU A 184 -7.68 -1.31 -14.66
CA LEU A 184 -8.00 -2.19 -15.79
C LEU A 184 -7.09 -3.42 -15.91
N ASP A 185 -6.12 -3.60 -15.00
CA ASP A 185 -5.14 -4.69 -15.08
C ASP A 185 -5.36 -5.82 -14.04
N ASP A 186 -6.40 -5.73 -13.19
CA ASP A 186 -6.71 -6.75 -12.16
C ASP A 186 -7.95 -7.62 -12.50
N ASP A 187 -8.14 -7.97 -13.78
CA ASP A 187 -9.04 -9.06 -14.17
C ASP A 187 -8.34 -10.42 -13.95
N PHE A 188 -8.14 -10.80 -12.68
CA PHE A 188 -7.90 -12.20 -12.34
C PHE A 188 -9.21 -12.98 -12.46
N SER A 189 -9.43 -13.55 -13.65
CA SER A 189 -10.44 -14.56 -13.93
C SER A 189 -10.26 -15.74 -12.98
N SER A 190 -11.16 -15.85 -11.99
CA SER A 190 -11.29 -17.05 -11.16
C SER A 190 -12.14 -18.06 -11.93
N ASP A 191 -11.50 -18.90 -12.74
CA ASP A 191 -12.13 -20.13 -13.24
C ASP A 191 -12.25 -21.12 -12.08
N ASP A 192 -13.49 -21.34 -11.65
CA ASP A 192 -13.93 -22.43 -10.79
C ASP A 192 -14.53 -23.51 -11.70
N GLU A 193 -13.88 -24.66 -11.81
CA GLU A 193 -14.41 -25.84 -12.50
C GLU A 193 -14.18 -27.10 -11.65
N GLY A 194 -15.31 -27.68 -11.21
CA GLY A 194 -15.67 -29.11 -11.31
C GLY A 194 -14.76 -30.20 -10.74
#